data_AF-A0A0W8D664-F1
#
_entry.id   AF-A0A0W8D664-F1
#
_cell.length_a   1.000
_cell.length_b   1.000
_cell.length_c   1.000
_cell.angle_alpha   90.00
_cell.angle_beta   90.00
_cell.angle_gamma   90.00
#
_symmetry.space_group_name_H-M   'P 1'
#
loop_
_entity.id
_entity.type
_entity.pdbx_description
1 polymer ?
#
loop_
_entity_poly.entity_id
_entity_poly.type
_entity_poly.pdbx_seq_one_letter_code
_entity_poly.pdbx_strand_id
1 'polypeptide(L)'
;MLAASRFIVGFGAGNRSVCRANVAAMTTVNQRLRYLTILATVVFLGYALTPGLGSLVADVDVFFCGVHFNKFTSPGMILVVFNLLTIFAMLTTYDASVGIHDGPLETPNTAATKNTLSDLTSMPERIVNIGAMVFIFLNFTARGILSVFETVNIPLFLQVTGSDPNSVVAVVDASNFQFYLGLLGLVSYFSIEYFRKSMTDVNWVQLGFMFLLSGNVLLVVMPASLTFDRLAFAELLVWSIGCPITTAVVVAAFSKLLGGRPQGTLMGLLGSAGSVSRIILPLLPAAIPTLTPVFMINIALCGLSVALLWWYSKLVYRTKVALLADVENAYRVVSPPNDLRSPLGSDKVDFEDN
;
A
#
# COMPACT_ATOMS: atom_id res chain seq x y z
N MET A 1 -18.52 -20.39 17.57
CA MET A 1 -17.10 -20.64 17.23
C MET A 1 -16.58 -19.72 16.12
N LEU A 2 -17.29 -19.50 15.01
CA LEU A 2 -16.82 -18.65 13.90
C LEU A 2 -16.48 -17.20 14.30
N ALA A 3 -17.30 -16.55 15.11
CA ALA A 3 -17.03 -15.18 15.56
C ALA A 3 -15.74 -15.09 16.42
N ALA A 4 -15.54 -16.05 17.31
CA ALA A 4 -14.32 -16.13 18.13
C ALA A 4 -13.07 -16.39 17.28
N SER A 5 -13.15 -17.29 16.28
CA SER A 5 -12.01 -17.52 15.37
C SER A 5 -11.69 -16.31 14.50
N ARG A 6 -12.71 -15.58 14.02
CA ARG A 6 -12.52 -14.30 13.31
C ARG A 6 -11.87 -13.24 14.21
N PHE A 7 -12.26 -13.15 15.48
CA PHE A 7 -11.65 -12.23 16.44
C PHE A 7 -10.16 -12.56 16.66
N ILE A 8 -9.82 -13.84 16.91
CA ILE A 8 -8.42 -14.26 17.13
C ILE A 8 -7.56 -13.99 15.89
N VAL A 9 -8.05 -14.34 14.70
CA VAL A 9 -7.34 -14.07 13.44
C VAL A 9 -7.19 -12.56 13.22
N GLY A 10 -8.23 -11.77 13.51
CA GLY A 10 -8.19 -10.32 13.42
C GLY A 10 -7.16 -9.69 14.36
N PHE A 11 -7.13 -10.14 15.61
CA PHE A 11 -6.14 -9.69 16.60
C PHE A 11 -4.71 -10.05 16.15
N GLY A 12 -4.47 -11.29 15.74
CA GLY A 12 -3.17 -11.75 15.24
C GLY A 12 -2.69 -10.99 13.99
N ALA A 13 -3.62 -10.50 13.16
CA ALA A 13 -3.27 -9.73 11.96
C ALA A 13 -2.59 -8.37 12.27
N GLY A 14 -2.66 -7.90 13.53
CA GLY A 14 -1.96 -6.72 14.03
C GLY A 14 -0.43 -6.85 14.02
N ASN A 15 0.10 -8.08 14.06
CA ASN A 15 1.55 -8.36 14.01
C ASN A 15 2.22 -7.77 12.76
N ARG A 16 1.46 -7.57 11.67
CA ARG A 16 1.95 -6.94 10.43
C ARG A 16 2.46 -5.51 10.65
N SER A 17 1.86 -4.76 11.58
CA SER A 17 2.32 -3.41 11.93
C SER A 17 3.69 -3.46 12.61
N VAL A 18 3.88 -4.41 13.53
CA VAL A 18 5.13 -4.64 14.25
C VAL A 18 6.25 -5.03 13.28
N CYS A 19 5.99 -5.97 12.37
CA CYS A 19 6.98 -6.35 11.34
C CYS A 19 7.42 -5.17 10.48
N ARG A 20 6.48 -4.29 10.08
CA ARG A 20 6.79 -3.09 9.29
C ARG A 20 7.60 -2.07 10.07
N ALA A 21 7.24 -1.84 11.34
CA ALA A 21 7.97 -0.94 12.22
C ALA A 21 9.41 -1.45 12.44
N ASN A 22 9.59 -2.76 12.62
CA ASN A 22 10.91 -3.37 12.77
C ASN A 22 11.78 -3.17 11.51
N VAL A 23 11.25 -3.48 10.32
CA VAL A 23 11.96 -3.23 9.05
C VAL A 23 12.27 -1.74 8.85
N ALA A 24 11.34 -0.85 9.19
CA ALA A 24 11.54 0.58 9.05
C ALA A 24 12.61 1.13 10.01
N ALA A 25 12.75 0.54 11.20
CA ALA A 25 13.79 0.88 12.17
C ALA A 25 15.19 0.41 11.72
N MET A 26 15.28 -0.76 11.08
CA MET A 26 16.55 -1.34 10.59
C MET A 26 17.01 -0.78 9.24
N THR A 27 16.16 -0.07 8.50
CA THR A 27 16.46 0.38 7.13
C THR A 27 16.51 1.89 7.00
N THR A 28 17.47 2.38 6.20
CA THR A 28 17.60 3.80 5.88
C THR A 28 16.48 4.27 4.94
N VAL A 29 16.18 5.57 4.95
CA VAL A 29 15.07 6.19 4.18
C VAL A 29 15.17 5.87 2.67
N ASN A 30 16.39 5.77 2.13
CA ASN A 30 16.62 5.54 0.71
C ASN A 30 16.31 4.09 0.29
N GLN A 31 16.64 3.10 1.13
CA GLN A 31 16.43 1.68 0.81
C GLN A 31 15.12 1.10 1.38
N ARG A 32 14.46 1.82 2.30
CA ARG A 32 13.24 1.35 2.98
C ARG A 32 12.10 0.99 2.02
N LEU A 33 11.93 1.72 0.91
CA LEU A 33 10.94 1.37 -0.11
C LEU A 33 11.14 -0.06 -0.60
N ARG A 34 12.39 -0.49 -0.86
CA ARG A 34 12.69 -1.84 -1.34
C ARG A 34 12.20 -2.90 -0.37
N TYR A 35 12.57 -2.79 0.90
CA TYR A 35 12.22 -3.78 1.92
C TYR A 35 10.74 -3.78 2.26
N LEU A 36 10.10 -2.60 2.34
CA LEU A 36 8.65 -2.51 2.54
C LEU A 36 7.87 -3.04 1.34
N THR A 37 8.36 -2.85 0.11
CA THR A 37 7.79 -3.45 -1.09
C THR A 37 7.92 -4.97 -1.05
N ILE A 38 9.07 -5.54 -0.69
CA ILE A 38 9.24 -6.99 -0.52
C ILE A 38 8.22 -7.55 0.49
N LEU A 39 8.09 -6.90 1.65
CA LEU A 39 7.10 -7.31 2.66
C LEU A 39 5.66 -7.22 2.12
N ALA A 40 5.34 -6.18 1.35
CA ALA A 40 4.04 -6.05 0.70
C ALA A 40 3.81 -7.13 -0.36
N THR A 41 4.84 -7.48 -1.15
CA THR A 41 4.79 -8.57 -2.14
C THR A 41 4.48 -9.90 -1.46
N VAL A 42 5.12 -10.23 -0.33
CA VAL A 42 4.85 -11.48 0.42
C VAL A 42 3.41 -11.51 0.92
N VAL A 43 2.92 -10.39 1.49
CA VAL A 43 1.52 -10.29 1.93
C VAL A 43 0.55 -10.46 0.76
N PHE A 44 0.85 -9.84 -0.38
CA PHE A 44 0.00 -9.93 -1.57
C PHE A 44 0.07 -11.31 -2.22
N LEU A 45 1.22 -11.98 -2.21
CA LEU A 45 1.34 -13.37 -2.63
C LEU A 45 0.42 -14.26 -1.80
N GLY A 46 0.36 -14.06 -0.48
CA GLY A 46 -0.62 -14.73 0.37
C GLY A 46 -2.06 -14.50 -0.11
N TYR A 47 -2.43 -13.25 -0.40
CA TYR A 47 -3.77 -12.93 -0.92
C TYR A 47 -4.04 -13.53 -2.30
N ALA A 48 -3.06 -13.56 -3.19
CA ALA A 48 -3.18 -14.12 -4.53
C ALA A 48 -3.31 -15.64 -4.52
N LEU A 49 -2.54 -16.33 -3.66
CA LEU A 49 -2.52 -17.80 -3.59
C LEU A 49 -3.73 -18.38 -2.86
N THR A 50 -4.27 -17.67 -1.87
CA THR A 50 -5.32 -18.21 -0.99
C THR A 50 -6.59 -18.66 -1.73
N PRO A 51 -7.13 -17.92 -2.73
CA PRO A 51 -8.25 -18.40 -3.54
C PRO A 51 -7.96 -19.74 -4.24
N GLY A 52 -6.72 -19.92 -4.73
CA GLY A 52 -6.30 -21.16 -5.39
C GLY A 52 -6.22 -22.36 -4.43
N LEU A 53 -5.88 -22.15 -3.15
CA LEU A 53 -5.88 -23.22 -2.15
C LEU A 53 -7.28 -23.81 -1.94
N GLY A 54 -8.33 -22.97 -1.98
CA GLY A 54 -9.72 -23.43 -1.88
C GLY A 54 -10.12 -24.34 -3.03
N SER A 55 -9.67 -24.01 -4.25
CA SER A 55 -9.87 -24.79 -5.47
C SER A 55 -9.21 -26.17 -5.39
N LEU A 56 -7.96 -26.26 -4.91
CA LEU A 56 -7.20 -27.52 -4.82
C LEU A 56 -7.85 -28.59 -3.93
N VAL A 57 -8.65 -28.19 -2.95
CA VAL A 57 -9.30 -29.11 -2.00
C VAL A 57 -10.83 -29.06 -2.07
N ALA A 58 -11.38 -28.50 -3.16
CA ALA A 58 -12.81 -28.31 -3.33
C ALA A 58 -13.61 -29.63 -3.35
N ASP A 59 -12.99 -30.70 -3.88
CA ASP A 59 -13.60 -32.03 -4.00
C ASP A 59 -13.23 -33.00 -2.87
N VAL A 60 -12.45 -32.54 -1.87
CA VAL A 60 -12.07 -33.38 -0.73
C VAL A 60 -13.26 -33.54 0.20
N ASP A 61 -13.67 -34.79 0.40
CA ASP A 61 -14.67 -35.19 1.41
C ASP A 61 -14.18 -36.45 2.15
N VAL A 62 -13.39 -36.25 3.21
CA VAL A 62 -12.74 -37.34 3.97
C VAL A 62 -12.89 -37.10 5.46
N PHE A 63 -13.28 -38.14 6.21
CA PHE A 63 -13.27 -38.09 7.67
C PHE A 63 -11.95 -38.64 8.21
N PHE A 64 -11.15 -37.80 8.88
CA PHE A 64 -9.87 -38.20 9.45
C PHE A 64 -9.67 -37.61 10.85
N CYS A 65 -9.27 -38.44 11.81
CA CYS A 65 -8.97 -38.04 13.19
C CYS A 65 -10.08 -37.22 13.88
N GLY A 66 -11.34 -37.58 13.68
CA GLY A 66 -12.49 -36.87 14.28
C GLY A 66 -12.85 -35.54 13.60
N VAL A 67 -12.14 -35.16 12.54
CA VAL A 67 -12.39 -33.95 11.74
C VAL A 67 -12.88 -34.35 10.35
N HIS A 68 -13.99 -33.72 9.93
CA HIS A 68 -14.54 -33.91 8.60
C HIS A 68 -13.90 -32.91 7.63
N PHE A 69 -12.97 -33.39 6.81
CA PHE A 69 -12.31 -32.61 5.77
C PHE A 69 -13.26 -32.50 4.58
N ASN A 70 -14.02 -31.42 4.55
CA ASN A 70 -14.86 -31.02 3.42
C ASN A 70 -14.35 -29.72 2.78
N LYS A 71 -14.98 -29.30 1.69
CA LYS A 71 -14.71 -28.04 0.98
C LYS A 71 -14.61 -26.78 1.85
N PHE A 72 -15.23 -26.77 3.04
CA PHE A 72 -15.22 -25.62 3.95
C PHE A 72 -14.12 -25.72 5.04
N THR A 73 -13.72 -26.94 5.41
CA THR A 73 -12.79 -27.18 6.53
C THR A 73 -11.36 -27.37 6.02
N SER A 74 -11.19 -28.02 4.87
CA SER A 74 -9.89 -28.34 4.28
C SER A 74 -8.99 -27.11 4.04
N PRO A 75 -9.48 -25.98 3.46
CA PRO A 75 -8.66 -24.78 3.29
C PRO A 75 -8.19 -24.19 4.63
N GLY A 76 -9.04 -24.23 5.66
CA GLY A 76 -8.72 -23.76 7.00
C GLY A 76 -7.58 -24.57 7.64
N MET A 77 -7.59 -25.89 7.46
CA MET A 77 -6.55 -26.78 8.00
C MET A 77 -5.18 -26.55 7.34
N ILE A 78 -5.16 -26.27 6.03
CA ILE A 78 -3.91 -25.89 5.33
C ILE A 78 -3.33 -24.60 5.93
N LEU A 79 -4.18 -23.60 6.20
CA LEU A 79 -3.74 -22.35 6.84
C LEU A 79 -3.22 -22.57 8.26
N VAL A 80 -3.76 -23.53 9.03
CA VAL A 80 -3.23 -23.90 10.35
C VAL A 80 -1.80 -24.44 10.21
N VAL A 81 -1.56 -25.35 9.27
CA VAL A 81 -0.21 -25.90 9.01
C VAL A 81 0.77 -24.78 8.64
N PHE A 82 0.39 -23.87 7.74
CA PHE A 82 1.25 -22.72 7.40
C PHE A 82 1.55 -21.80 8.59
N ASN A 83 0.59 -21.56 9.47
CA ASN A 83 0.84 -20.77 10.68
C ASN A 83 1.80 -21.49 11.64
N LEU A 84 1.66 -22.80 11.84
CA LEU A 84 2.58 -23.60 12.65
C LEU A 84 4.01 -23.59 12.08
N LEU A 85 4.15 -23.75 10.77
CA LEU A 85 5.43 -23.64 10.09
C LEU A 85 6.06 -22.24 10.25
N THR A 86 5.23 -21.18 10.20
CA THR A 86 5.70 -19.81 10.41
C THR A 86 6.18 -19.59 11.85
N ILE A 87 5.46 -20.12 12.84
CA ILE A 87 5.88 -20.07 14.26
C ILE A 87 7.20 -20.82 14.44
N PHE A 88 7.31 -22.02 13.89
CA PHE A 88 8.54 -22.81 13.95
C PHE A 88 9.72 -22.06 13.32
N ALA A 89 9.54 -21.52 12.10
CA ALA A 89 10.56 -20.73 11.42
C ALA A 89 10.97 -19.48 12.22
N MET A 90 10.01 -18.81 12.88
CA MET A 90 10.32 -17.67 13.76
C MET A 90 11.16 -18.11 14.96
N LEU A 91 10.84 -19.24 15.59
CA LEU A 91 11.57 -19.74 16.76
C LEU A 91 12.99 -20.22 16.42
N THR A 92 13.21 -20.76 15.22
CA THR A 92 14.53 -21.30 14.82
C THR A 92 15.43 -20.30 14.12
N THR A 93 14.85 -19.30 13.43
CA THR A 93 15.58 -18.47 12.47
C THR A 93 15.60 -16.99 12.84
N TYR A 94 14.77 -16.54 13.79
CA TYR A 94 14.78 -15.14 14.21
C TYR A 94 16.01 -14.86 15.08
N ASP A 95 16.84 -13.93 14.61
CA ASP A 95 18.01 -13.46 15.34
C ASP A 95 17.71 -12.13 16.03
N ALA A 96 17.68 -12.16 17.35
CA ALA A 96 17.44 -10.97 18.17
C ALA A 96 18.66 -10.04 18.29
N SER A 97 19.85 -10.47 17.84
CA SER A 97 21.06 -9.66 17.89
C SER A 97 21.11 -8.59 16.80
N VAL A 98 20.37 -8.78 15.70
CA VAL A 98 20.27 -7.83 14.58
C VAL A 98 19.44 -6.61 15.01
N GLY A 99 20.10 -5.47 15.14
CA GLY A 99 19.52 -4.21 15.62
C GLY A 99 19.47 -3.09 14.57
N ILE A 100 19.26 -1.87 15.05
CA ILE A 100 19.15 -0.65 14.23
C ILE A 100 20.48 -0.33 13.51
N HIS A 101 21.61 -0.78 14.05
CA HIS A 101 22.95 -0.51 13.54
C HIS A 101 23.43 -1.49 12.47
N ASP A 102 22.73 -2.62 12.27
CA ASP A 102 23.11 -3.68 11.33
C ASP A 102 22.42 -3.51 9.97
N GLY A 103 21.94 -2.30 9.68
CA GLY A 103 21.29 -1.97 8.42
C GLY A 103 22.23 -2.12 7.20
N PRO A 104 21.72 -2.45 6.00
CA PRO A 104 22.56 -2.60 4.82
C PRO A 104 23.26 -1.28 4.46
N LEU A 105 24.55 -1.38 4.11
CA LEU A 105 25.39 -0.24 3.74
C LEU A 105 24.84 0.49 2.50
N GLU A 106 24.79 1.83 2.54
CA GLU A 106 24.44 2.64 1.37
C GLU A 106 25.63 2.73 0.40
N THR A 107 25.39 2.61 -0.91
CA THR A 107 26.43 2.84 -1.92
C THR A 107 26.96 4.28 -1.85
N PRO A 108 28.29 4.52 -1.96
CA PRO A 108 28.94 5.81 -1.66
C PRO A 108 28.40 7.02 -2.45
N ASN A 109 27.84 6.79 -3.63
CA ASN A 109 27.43 7.84 -4.56
C ASN A 109 26.19 8.63 -4.11
N THR A 110 25.57 8.31 -2.98
CA THR A 110 24.39 9.03 -2.44
C THR A 110 24.67 9.76 -1.13
N ALA A 111 25.77 9.42 -0.44
CA ALA A 111 26.10 9.96 0.87
C ALA A 111 26.87 11.30 0.82
N ALA A 112 27.69 11.52 -0.21
CA ALA A 112 28.57 12.69 -0.28
C ALA A 112 27.88 14.02 -0.60
N THR A 113 26.63 14.03 -1.10
CA THR A 113 25.95 15.26 -1.53
C THR A 113 24.93 15.82 -0.52
N LYS A 114 24.72 15.17 0.63
CA LYS A 114 23.59 15.50 1.54
C LYS A 114 23.94 16.19 2.85
N ASN A 115 25.21 16.49 3.11
CA ASN A 115 25.62 17.05 4.39
C ASN A 115 25.39 18.57 4.43
N THR A 116 24.84 19.04 5.55
CA THR A 116 24.56 20.43 6.01
C THR A 116 23.31 21.18 5.52
N LEU A 117 22.88 21.15 4.24
CA LEU A 117 21.71 21.95 3.81
C LEU A 117 20.34 21.26 3.97
N SER A 118 20.34 19.94 4.15
CA SER A 118 19.11 19.12 4.28
C SER A 118 18.43 19.25 5.65
N ASP A 119 19.17 19.65 6.68
CA ASP A 119 18.67 19.80 8.05
C ASP A 119 17.92 21.14 8.23
N LEU A 120 18.41 22.20 7.56
CA LEU A 120 17.79 23.53 7.51
C LEU A 120 16.46 23.57 6.73
N THR A 121 16.18 22.54 5.94
CA THR A 121 14.94 22.41 5.13
C THR A 121 14.01 21.30 5.65
N SER A 122 14.21 20.85 6.90
CA SER A 122 13.36 19.85 7.53
C SER A 122 11.90 20.33 7.56
N MET A 123 11.00 19.49 7.05
CA MET A 123 9.61 19.90 6.87
C MET A 123 8.94 20.23 8.22
N PRO A 124 8.19 21.35 8.32
CA PRO A 124 7.49 21.72 9.53
C PRO A 124 6.56 20.61 10.01
N GLU A 125 6.51 20.39 11.32
CA GLU A 125 5.71 19.31 11.93
C GLU A 125 4.24 19.38 11.53
N ARG A 126 3.67 20.59 11.41
CA ARG A 126 2.29 20.79 10.96
C ARG A 126 2.03 20.17 9.58
N ILE A 127 2.95 20.34 8.63
CA ILE A 127 2.77 19.80 7.27
C ILE A 127 2.94 18.28 7.29
N VAL A 128 3.85 17.76 8.11
CA VAL A 128 4.03 16.31 8.30
C VAL A 128 2.79 15.68 8.92
N ASN A 129 2.17 16.32 9.91
CA ASN A 129 0.94 15.84 10.55
C ASN A 129 -0.25 15.87 9.58
N ILE A 130 -0.39 16.94 8.77
CA ILE A 130 -1.38 17.00 7.68
C ILE A 130 -1.15 15.86 6.70
N GLY A 131 0.10 15.66 6.27
CA GLY A 131 0.48 14.56 5.39
C GLY A 131 0.14 13.20 6.01
N ALA A 132 0.39 13.03 7.31
CA ALA A 132 0.08 11.80 7.99
C ALA A 132 -1.42 11.48 7.94
N MET A 133 -2.28 12.48 8.18
CA MET A 133 -3.74 12.33 8.04
C MET A 133 -4.16 11.97 6.62
N VAL A 134 -3.56 12.61 5.60
CA VAL A 134 -3.81 12.29 4.19
C VAL A 134 -3.44 10.83 3.90
N PHE A 135 -2.24 10.40 4.26
CA PHE A 135 -1.79 9.01 4.02
C PHE A 135 -2.59 7.96 4.80
N ILE A 136 -3.06 8.30 6.01
CA ILE A 136 -3.99 7.46 6.78
C ILE A 136 -5.31 7.28 6.03
N PHE A 137 -5.88 8.36 5.49
CA PHE A 137 -7.08 8.31 4.67
C PHE A 137 -6.87 7.52 3.36
N LEU A 138 -5.74 7.73 2.68
CA LEU A 138 -5.38 6.96 1.49
C LEU A 138 -5.29 5.45 1.82
N ASN A 139 -4.65 5.07 2.92
CA ASN A 139 -4.58 3.67 3.34
C ASN A 139 -5.95 3.10 3.72
N PHE A 140 -6.81 3.89 4.37
CA PHE A 140 -8.21 3.52 4.64
C PHE A 140 -8.91 3.17 3.32
N THR A 141 -8.87 4.05 2.33
CA THR A 141 -9.51 3.86 1.03
C THR A 141 -8.96 2.63 0.30
N ALA A 142 -7.64 2.54 0.14
CA ALA A 142 -7.01 1.43 -0.59
C ALA A 142 -7.33 0.07 0.03
N ARG A 143 -7.26 -0.04 1.37
CA ARG A 143 -7.57 -1.29 2.09
C ARG A 143 -9.06 -1.62 2.09
N GLY A 144 -9.90 -0.60 2.11
CA GLY A 144 -11.34 -0.73 2.09
C GLY A 144 -11.85 -1.24 0.74
N ILE A 145 -11.40 -0.61 -0.36
CA ILE A 145 -11.75 -1.05 -1.72
C ILE A 145 -11.29 -2.48 -1.95
N LEU A 146 -10.04 -2.81 -1.63
CA LEU A 146 -9.54 -4.19 -1.72
C LEU A 146 -10.48 -5.19 -1.03
N SER A 147 -10.97 -4.83 0.15
CA SER A 147 -11.85 -5.69 0.94
C SER A 147 -13.28 -5.76 0.42
N VAL A 148 -13.78 -4.72 -0.26
CA VAL A 148 -15.06 -4.79 -0.98
C VAL A 148 -14.95 -5.81 -2.10
N PHE A 149 -13.90 -5.72 -2.93
CA PHE A 149 -13.66 -6.65 -4.04
C PHE A 149 -13.50 -8.10 -3.55
N GLU A 150 -12.79 -8.34 -2.44
CA GLU A 150 -12.74 -9.67 -1.80
C GLU A 150 -14.12 -10.28 -1.51
N THR A 151 -15.15 -9.46 -1.29
CA THR A 151 -16.52 -9.95 -1.04
C THR A 151 -17.39 -10.03 -2.30
N VAL A 152 -17.21 -9.13 -3.27
CA VAL A 152 -18.10 -9.02 -4.43
C VAL A 152 -17.61 -9.78 -5.66
N ASN A 153 -16.33 -10.13 -5.74
CA ASN A 153 -15.73 -10.73 -6.93
C ASN A 153 -16.37 -12.08 -7.31
N ILE A 154 -16.59 -12.96 -6.33
CA ILE A 154 -17.24 -14.26 -6.59
C ILE A 154 -18.69 -14.06 -7.06
N PRO A 155 -19.55 -13.30 -6.34
CA PRO A 155 -20.90 -12.98 -6.83
C PRO A 155 -20.94 -12.36 -8.23
N LEU A 156 -20.05 -11.42 -8.54
CA LEU A 156 -19.97 -10.78 -9.85
C LEU A 156 -19.60 -11.78 -10.94
N PHE A 157 -18.61 -12.64 -10.70
CA PHE A 157 -18.22 -13.68 -11.64
C PHE A 157 -19.38 -14.63 -11.95
N LEU A 158 -20.08 -15.09 -10.92
CA LEU A 158 -21.23 -15.99 -11.07
C LEU A 158 -22.38 -15.31 -11.82
N GLN A 159 -22.66 -14.03 -11.52
CA GLN A 159 -23.68 -13.25 -12.21
C GLN A 159 -23.40 -13.11 -13.71
N VAL A 160 -22.15 -12.85 -14.07
CA VAL A 160 -21.74 -12.60 -15.46
C VAL A 160 -21.64 -13.89 -16.27
N THR A 161 -21.26 -14.99 -15.63
CA THR A 161 -21.22 -16.32 -16.27
C THR A 161 -22.58 -17.01 -16.30
N GLY A 162 -23.56 -16.53 -15.52
CA GLY A 162 -24.86 -17.18 -15.37
C GLY A 162 -24.79 -18.51 -14.61
N SER A 163 -23.71 -18.73 -13.85
CA SER A 163 -23.46 -19.99 -13.15
C SER A 163 -24.20 -20.08 -11.81
N ASP A 164 -24.68 -21.27 -11.44
CA ASP A 164 -25.34 -21.50 -10.16
C ASP A 164 -24.34 -21.33 -8.99
N PRO A 165 -24.61 -20.43 -8.02
CA PRO A 165 -23.77 -20.25 -6.84
C PRO A 165 -23.59 -21.50 -5.96
N ASN A 166 -24.47 -22.49 -6.07
CA ASN A 166 -24.38 -23.73 -5.30
C ASN A 166 -23.46 -24.77 -5.96
N SER A 167 -23.12 -24.58 -7.23
CA SER A 167 -22.24 -25.48 -7.98
C SER A 167 -20.80 -25.35 -7.50
N VAL A 168 -20.20 -26.47 -7.11
CA VAL A 168 -18.78 -26.54 -6.73
C VAL A 168 -17.88 -26.08 -7.89
N VAL A 169 -18.21 -26.50 -9.11
CA VAL A 169 -17.45 -26.14 -10.32
C VAL A 169 -17.46 -24.63 -10.54
N ALA A 170 -18.63 -23.98 -10.41
CA ALA A 170 -18.75 -22.54 -10.61
C ALA A 170 -17.94 -21.73 -9.58
N VAL A 171 -17.92 -22.19 -8.32
CA VAL A 171 -17.13 -21.57 -7.24
C VAL A 171 -15.64 -21.79 -7.46
N VAL A 172 -15.24 -22.96 -7.97
CA VAL A 172 -13.86 -23.26 -8.36
C VAL A 172 -13.40 -22.34 -9.50
N ASP A 173 -14.21 -22.17 -10.53
CA ASP A 173 -13.90 -21.29 -11.67
C ASP A 173 -13.75 -19.82 -11.24
N ALA A 174 -14.65 -19.32 -10.39
CA ALA A 174 -14.56 -17.99 -9.82
C ALA A 174 -13.28 -17.81 -8.97
N SER A 175 -12.93 -18.84 -8.19
CA SER A 175 -11.72 -18.84 -7.35
C SER A 175 -10.44 -18.86 -8.20
N ASN A 176 -10.43 -19.63 -9.29
CA ASN A 176 -9.33 -19.69 -10.24
C ASN A 176 -9.16 -18.36 -10.98
N PHE A 177 -10.26 -17.74 -11.40
CA PHE A 177 -10.25 -16.39 -12.00
C PHE A 177 -9.57 -15.37 -11.07
N GLN A 178 -9.96 -15.38 -9.79
CA GLN A 178 -9.35 -14.51 -8.78
C GLN A 178 -7.86 -14.83 -8.55
N PHE A 179 -7.50 -16.11 -8.52
CA PHE A 179 -6.13 -16.58 -8.36
C PHE A 179 -5.23 -16.06 -9.50
N TYR A 180 -5.67 -16.18 -10.76
CA TYR A 180 -4.90 -15.71 -11.92
C TYR A 180 -4.74 -14.20 -11.92
N LEU A 181 -5.80 -13.44 -11.63
CA LEU A 181 -5.71 -11.98 -11.47
C LEU A 181 -4.78 -11.59 -10.32
N GLY A 182 -4.81 -12.35 -9.23
CA GLY A 182 -3.87 -12.20 -8.11
C GLY A 182 -2.42 -12.40 -8.56
N LEU A 183 -2.12 -13.46 -9.31
CA LEU A 183 -0.77 -13.70 -9.83
C LEU A 183 -0.31 -12.60 -10.79
N LEU A 184 -1.19 -12.09 -11.66
CA LEU A 184 -0.89 -10.95 -12.52
C LEU A 184 -0.51 -9.71 -11.70
N GLY A 185 -1.07 -9.55 -10.49
CA GLY A 185 -0.72 -8.44 -9.62
C GLY A 185 0.73 -8.46 -9.11
N LEU A 186 1.42 -9.60 -9.15
CA LEU A 186 2.86 -9.67 -8.86
C LEU A 186 3.68 -8.88 -9.91
N VAL A 187 3.21 -8.79 -11.15
CA VAL A 187 3.84 -7.97 -12.21
C VAL A 187 3.86 -6.49 -11.83
N SER A 188 2.83 -6.01 -11.12
CA SER A 188 2.78 -4.64 -10.62
C SER A 188 3.88 -4.37 -9.58
N TYR A 189 4.22 -5.35 -8.74
CA TYR A 189 5.34 -5.23 -7.80
C TYR A 189 6.70 -5.16 -8.50
N PHE A 190 6.90 -6.00 -9.52
CA PHE A 190 8.12 -5.92 -10.35
C PHE A 190 8.23 -4.57 -11.07
N SER A 191 7.12 -4.05 -11.58
CA SER A 191 7.06 -2.72 -12.21
C SER A 191 7.48 -1.61 -11.23
N ILE A 192 7.00 -1.64 -9.98
CA ILE A 192 7.40 -0.65 -8.95
C ILE A 192 8.91 -0.69 -8.71
N GLU A 193 9.50 -1.89 -8.60
CA GLU A 193 10.92 -2.06 -8.31
C GLU A 193 11.81 -1.66 -9.49
N TYR A 194 11.40 -2.00 -10.72
CA TYR A 194 12.10 -1.67 -11.96
C TYR A 194 12.11 -0.15 -12.22
N PHE A 195 10.97 0.50 -12.08
CA PHE A 195 10.79 1.93 -12.36
C PHE A 195 10.98 2.85 -11.14
N ARG A 196 11.42 2.31 -9.99
CA ARG A 196 11.67 3.04 -8.74
C ARG A 196 12.51 4.31 -8.89
N LYS A 197 13.49 4.31 -9.80
CA LYS A 197 14.37 5.49 -10.01
C LYS A 197 13.75 6.53 -10.92
N SER A 198 12.76 6.16 -11.73
CA SER A 198 12.14 7.03 -12.73
C SER A 198 10.93 7.79 -12.21
N MET A 199 10.24 7.28 -11.19
CA MET A 199 8.99 7.85 -10.68
C MET A 199 9.05 8.04 -9.17
N THR A 200 8.50 9.16 -8.70
CA THR A 200 8.38 9.44 -7.26
C THR A 200 7.29 8.58 -6.62
N ASP A 201 7.38 8.35 -5.31
CA ASP A 201 6.36 7.55 -4.60
C ASP A 201 4.96 8.18 -4.71
N VAL A 202 4.87 9.51 -4.72
CA VAL A 202 3.61 10.26 -4.88
C VAL A 202 2.95 9.94 -6.23
N ASN A 203 3.73 9.95 -7.32
CA ASN A 203 3.21 9.67 -8.65
C ASN A 203 2.72 8.21 -8.76
N TRP A 204 3.44 7.27 -8.14
CA TRP A 204 3.00 5.87 -8.03
C TRP A 204 1.67 5.74 -7.27
N VAL A 205 1.53 6.44 -6.14
CA VAL A 205 0.28 6.40 -5.38
C VAL A 205 -0.87 7.01 -6.19
N GLN A 206 -0.66 8.13 -6.87
CA GLN A 206 -1.66 8.73 -7.76
C GLN A 206 -2.07 7.76 -8.87
N LEU A 207 -1.10 7.14 -9.53
CA LEU A 207 -1.35 6.16 -10.58
C LEU A 207 -2.15 4.96 -10.06
N GLY A 208 -1.80 4.43 -8.88
CA GLY A 208 -2.56 3.36 -8.24
C GLY A 208 -4.03 3.74 -7.98
N PHE A 209 -4.30 4.93 -7.44
CA PHE A 209 -5.68 5.39 -7.24
C PHE A 209 -6.42 5.70 -8.55
N MET A 210 -5.72 6.13 -9.61
CA MET A 210 -6.34 6.29 -10.93
C MET A 210 -6.76 4.95 -11.53
N PHE A 211 -5.97 3.89 -11.36
CA PHE A 211 -6.36 2.53 -11.76
C PHE A 211 -7.54 1.99 -10.94
N LEU A 212 -7.57 2.24 -9.62
CA LEU A 212 -8.73 1.91 -8.79
C LEU A 212 -9.99 2.68 -9.24
N LEU A 213 -9.85 3.97 -9.53
CA LEU A 213 -10.94 4.83 -10.01
C LEU A 213 -11.49 4.31 -11.34
N SER A 214 -10.63 4.07 -12.33
CA SER A 214 -11.04 3.65 -13.67
C SER A 214 -11.73 2.28 -13.65
N GLY A 215 -11.23 1.32 -12.87
CA GLY A 215 -11.87 0.03 -12.73
C GLY A 215 -13.27 0.11 -12.07
N ASN A 216 -13.43 0.92 -11.02
CA ASN A 216 -14.76 1.12 -10.40
C ASN A 216 -15.72 1.90 -11.32
N VAL A 217 -15.24 2.91 -12.05
CA VAL A 217 -16.02 3.61 -13.09
C VAL A 217 -16.47 2.63 -14.17
N LEU A 218 -15.58 1.74 -14.60
CA LEU A 218 -15.90 0.74 -15.59
C LEU A 218 -17.00 -0.21 -15.11
N LEU A 219 -17.13 -0.49 -13.81
CA LEU A 219 -18.22 -1.32 -13.27
C LEU A 219 -19.57 -0.60 -13.21
N VAL A 220 -19.61 0.74 -13.19
CA VAL A 220 -20.84 1.54 -13.00
C VAL A 220 -21.35 2.22 -14.27
N VAL A 221 -20.45 2.90 -14.99
CA VAL A 221 -20.85 3.97 -15.92
C VAL A 221 -21.27 3.44 -17.30
N MET A 222 -20.88 2.22 -17.71
CA MET A 222 -21.29 1.71 -19.01
C MET A 222 -22.69 1.05 -18.97
N PRO A 223 -23.64 1.51 -19.82
CA PRO A 223 -25.01 1.06 -19.84
C PRO A 223 -25.18 -0.14 -20.79
N ALA A 224 -24.99 -1.35 -20.26
CA ALA A 224 -25.45 -2.63 -20.80
C ALA A 224 -25.02 -3.70 -19.80
N SER A 225 -25.67 -4.87 -19.83
CA SER A 225 -25.33 -6.05 -19.01
C SER A 225 -23.82 -6.18 -18.77
N LEU A 226 -23.43 -6.45 -17.52
CA LEU A 226 -22.02 -6.66 -17.19
C LEU A 226 -21.53 -7.89 -17.95
N THR A 227 -20.65 -7.69 -18.92
CA THR A 227 -20.04 -8.77 -19.72
C THR A 227 -18.79 -9.30 -19.04
N PHE A 228 -18.38 -10.52 -19.38
CA PHE A 228 -17.20 -11.16 -18.82
C PHE A 228 -15.93 -10.35 -19.09
N ASP A 229 -15.74 -9.88 -20.33
CA ASP A 229 -14.56 -9.11 -20.71
C ASP A 229 -14.47 -7.78 -19.94
N ARG A 230 -15.62 -7.14 -19.70
CA ARG A 230 -15.69 -5.90 -18.92
C ARG A 230 -15.35 -6.15 -17.45
N LEU A 231 -15.87 -7.24 -16.87
CA LEU A 231 -15.51 -7.65 -15.50
C LEU A 231 -14.01 -7.96 -15.41
N ALA A 232 -13.48 -8.77 -16.33
CA ALA A 232 -12.06 -9.13 -16.38
C ALA A 232 -11.15 -7.91 -16.50
N PHE A 233 -11.50 -6.94 -17.36
CA PHE A 233 -10.72 -5.73 -17.50
C PHE A 233 -10.83 -4.82 -16.26
N ALA A 234 -12.03 -4.65 -15.69
CA ALA A 234 -12.21 -3.88 -14.45
C ALA A 234 -11.40 -4.48 -13.28
N GLU A 235 -11.49 -5.79 -13.11
CA GLU A 235 -10.76 -6.56 -12.11
C GLU A 235 -9.24 -6.46 -12.31
N LEU A 236 -8.75 -6.51 -13.55
CA LEU A 236 -7.33 -6.33 -13.84
C LEU A 236 -6.84 -4.95 -13.37
N LEU A 237 -7.61 -3.89 -13.64
CA LEU A 237 -7.26 -2.53 -13.19
C LEU A 237 -7.29 -2.41 -11.67
N VAL A 238 -8.30 -2.98 -11.00
CA VAL A 238 -8.45 -2.88 -9.55
C VAL A 238 -7.54 -3.84 -8.81
N TRP A 239 -7.71 -5.15 -9.03
CA TRP A 239 -7.10 -6.22 -8.27
C TRP A 239 -5.63 -6.44 -8.63
N SER A 240 -5.28 -6.42 -9.92
CA SER A 240 -3.91 -6.70 -10.38
C SER A 240 -3.03 -5.45 -10.41
N ILE A 241 -3.58 -4.25 -10.60
CA ILE A 241 -2.77 -3.03 -10.72
C ILE A 241 -2.97 -2.08 -9.54
N GLY A 242 -4.18 -1.56 -9.36
CA GLY A 242 -4.49 -0.51 -8.39
C GLY A 242 -4.23 -0.92 -6.95
N CYS A 243 -4.72 -2.09 -6.53
CA CYS A 243 -4.57 -2.58 -5.15
C CYS A 243 -3.10 -2.87 -4.78
N PRO A 244 -2.30 -3.61 -5.58
CA PRO A 244 -0.87 -3.78 -5.32
C PRO A 244 -0.12 -2.47 -5.15
N ILE A 245 -0.30 -1.53 -6.10
CA ILE A 245 0.41 -0.25 -6.10
C ILE A 245 0.02 0.58 -4.87
N THR A 246 -1.27 0.78 -4.64
CA THR A 246 -1.72 1.61 -3.51
C THR A 246 -1.34 0.98 -2.17
N THR A 247 -1.49 -0.33 -1.99
CA THR A 247 -1.22 -0.96 -0.69
C THR A 247 0.26 -1.03 -0.32
N ALA A 248 1.16 -1.07 -1.30
CA ALA A 248 2.60 -1.07 -1.09
C ALA A 248 3.17 0.35 -0.98
N VAL A 249 2.89 1.18 -1.98
CA VAL A 249 3.54 2.49 -2.12
C VAL A 249 3.02 3.49 -1.09
N VAL A 250 1.74 3.43 -0.68
CA VAL A 250 1.22 4.31 0.39
C VAL A 250 1.97 4.12 1.70
N VAL A 251 2.25 2.87 2.09
CA VAL A 251 2.99 2.56 3.33
C VAL A 251 4.43 3.04 3.24
N ALA A 252 5.08 2.83 2.09
CA ALA A 252 6.46 3.27 1.88
C ALA A 252 6.59 4.80 1.84
N ALA A 253 5.71 5.48 1.11
CA ALA A 253 5.64 6.93 1.03
C ALA A 253 5.34 7.55 2.41
N PHE A 254 4.45 6.95 3.19
CA PHE A 254 4.17 7.37 4.56
C PHE A 254 5.40 7.22 5.47
N SER A 255 6.13 6.10 5.40
CA SER A 255 7.37 5.95 6.19
C SER A 255 8.43 6.98 5.83
N LYS A 256 8.57 7.31 4.53
CA LYS A 256 9.48 8.35 4.07
C LYS A 256 9.05 9.74 4.54
N LEU A 257 7.74 10.02 4.55
CA LEU A 257 7.18 11.26 5.09
C LEU A 257 7.53 11.43 6.58
N LEU A 258 7.46 10.36 7.38
CA LEU A 258 7.81 10.42 8.79
C LEU A 258 9.32 10.60 9.02
N GLY A 259 10.17 10.09 8.12
CA GLY A 259 11.62 10.26 8.21
C GLY A 259 12.20 9.60 9.45
N GLY A 260 12.94 10.35 10.27
CA GLY A 260 13.52 9.90 11.55
C GLY A 260 12.60 10.06 12.78
N ARG A 261 11.35 10.50 12.60
CA ARG A 261 10.39 10.72 13.71
C ARG A 261 9.90 9.40 14.31
N PRO A 262 9.31 9.39 15.53
CA PRO A 262 8.77 8.19 16.16
C PRO A 262 7.74 7.46 15.26
N GLN A 263 8.17 6.41 14.56
CA GLN A 263 7.35 5.77 13.52
C GLN A 263 6.34 4.76 14.08
N GLY A 264 6.60 4.18 15.25
CA GLY A 264 5.77 3.09 15.79
C GLY A 264 4.29 3.45 15.92
N THR A 265 3.99 4.57 16.59
CA THR A 265 2.61 5.02 16.82
C THR A 265 1.89 5.37 15.51
N LEU A 266 2.56 6.09 14.60
CA LEU A 266 1.97 6.55 13.35
C LEU A 266 1.78 5.40 12.34
N MET A 267 2.71 4.44 12.28
CA MET A 267 2.52 3.19 11.53
C MET A 267 1.40 2.33 12.11
N GLY A 268 1.26 2.30 13.44
CA GLY A 268 0.13 1.69 14.12
C GLY A 268 -1.20 2.32 13.75
N LEU A 269 -1.27 3.66 13.72
CA LEU A 269 -2.47 4.40 13.32
C LEU A 269 -2.83 4.17 11.84
N LEU A 270 -1.83 4.18 10.96
CA LEU A 270 -1.98 3.81 9.55
C LEU A 270 -2.60 2.41 9.41
N GLY A 271 -2.04 1.42 10.12
CA GLY A 271 -2.54 0.04 10.13
C GLY A 271 -3.95 -0.09 10.70
N SER A 272 -4.25 0.68 11.75
CA SER A 272 -5.57 0.71 12.39
C SER A 272 -6.64 1.24 11.45
N ALA A 273 -6.38 2.35 10.76
CA ALA A 273 -7.32 2.89 9.76
C ALA A 273 -7.59 1.91 8.62
N GLY A 274 -6.56 1.19 8.17
CA GLY A 274 -6.73 0.10 7.19
C GLY A 274 -7.54 -1.08 7.72
N SER A 275 -7.58 -1.30 9.03
CA SER A 275 -8.41 -2.34 9.65
C SER A 275 -9.86 -1.88 9.80
N VAL A 276 -10.09 -0.63 10.19
CA VAL A 276 -11.43 -0.03 10.26
C VAL A 276 -12.11 -0.08 8.89
N SER A 277 -11.41 0.25 7.81
CA SER A 277 -12.01 0.18 6.47
C SER A 277 -12.41 -1.24 6.07
N ARG A 278 -11.62 -2.26 6.43
CA ARG A 278 -11.94 -3.68 6.19
C ARG A 278 -13.05 -4.23 7.07
N ILE A 279 -13.47 -3.50 8.10
CA ILE A 279 -14.66 -3.83 8.89
C ILE A 279 -15.89 -3.17 8.28
N ILE A 280 -15.80 -1.89 7.89
CA ILE A 280 -16.96 -1.10 7.48
C ILE A 280 -17.33 -1.32 6.01
N LEU A 281 -16.37 -1.17 5.09
CA LEU A 281 -16.67 -1.09 3.66
C LEU A 281 -17.22 -2.41 3.06
N PRO A 282 -16.73 -3.60 3.45
CA PRO A 282 -17.28 -4.88 2.97
C PRO A 282 -18.69 -5.18 3.44
N LEU A 283 -19.23 -4.42 4.41
CA LEU A 283 -20.63 -4.52 4.80
C LEU A 283 -21.56 -3.77 3.85
N LEU A 284 -21.03 -2.82 3.05
CA LEU A 284 -21.84 -2.04 2.10
C LEU A 284 -22.52 -2.94 1.03
N PRO A 285 -21.82 -3.89 0.38
CA PRO A 285 -22.48 -4.85 -0.52
C PRO A 285 -23.59 -5.67 0.13
N ALA A 286 -23.47 -5.99 1.42
CA ALA A 286 -24.47 -6.78 2.14
C ALA A 286 -25.67 -5.92 2.59
N ALA A 287 -25.45 -4.63 2.84
CA ALA A 287 -26.48 -3.71 3.31
C ALA A 287 -27.27 -3.04 2.17
N ILE A 288 -26.74 -3.03 0.95
CA ILE A 288 -27.34 -2.34 -0.20
C ILE A 288 -27.85 -3.38 -1.21
N PRO A 289 -29.10 -3.27 -1.72
CA PRO A 289 -29.68 -4.27 -2.63
C PRO A 289 -28.97 -4.43 -3.97
N THR A 290 -28.22 -3.42 -4.42
CA THR A 290 -27.50 -3.42 -5.69
C THR A 290 -26.05 -2.99 -5.48
N LEU A 291 -25.14 -3.43 -6.36
CA LEU A 291 -23.72 -3.11 -6.26
C LEU A 291 -23.37 -1.71 -6.80
N THR A 292 -24.27 -1.09 -7.57
CA THR A 292 -24.04 0.22 -8.18
C THR A 292 -23.68 1.30 -7.14
N PRO A 293 -24.44 1.50 -6.05
CA PRO A 293 -24.09 2.50 -5.04
C PRO A 293 -22.76 2.21 -4.32
N VAL A 294 -22.42 0.92 -4.14
CA VAL A 294 -21.14 0.51 -3.54
C VAL A 294 -19.98 1.00 -4.40
N PHE A 295 -20.05 0.74 -5.71
CA PHE A 295 -19.01 1.20 -6.63
C PHE A 295 -18.99 2.73 -6.78
N MET A 296 -20.13 3.42 -6.67
CA MET A 296 -20.16 4.89 -6.62
C MET A 296 -19.44 5.44 -5.39
N ILE A 297 -19.60 4.80 -4.23
CA ILE A 297 -18.85 5.15 -3.01
C ILE A 297 -17.35 4.94 -3.25
N ASN A 298 -16.95 3.82 -3.85
CA ASN A 298 -15.54 3.57 -4.18
C ASN A 298 -14.98 4.63 -5.16
N ILE A 299 -15.75 5.01 -6.19
CA ILE A 299 -15.38 6.09 -7.13
C ILE A 299 -15.15 7.40 -6.38
N ALA A 300 -16.07 7.76 -5.48
CA ALA A 300 -15.96 8.99 -4.69
C ALA A 300 -14.73 8.96 -3.77
N LEU A 301 -14.46 7.84 -3.08
CA LEU A 301 -13.30 7.69 -2.22
C LEU A 301 -11.97 7.75 -3.00
N CYS A 302 -11.91 7.11 -4.18
CA CYS A 302 -10.76 7.20 -5.08
C CYS A 302 -10.54 8.63 -5.58
N GLY A 303 -11.59 9.29 -6.08
CA GLY A 303 -11.52 10.67 -6.55
C GLY A 303 -11.05 11.63 -5.47
N LEU A 304 -11.58 11.47 -4.25
CA LEU A 304 -11.15 12.25 -3.08
C LEU A 304 -9.68 11.95 -2.72
N SER A 305 -9.24 10.69 -2.78
CA SER A 305 -7.85 10.32 -2.51
C SER A 305 -6.88 10.94 -3.51
N VAL A 306 -7.21 10.94 -4.81
CA VAL A 306 -6.44 11.61 -5.86
C VAL A 306 -6.38 13.12 -5.62
N ALA A 307 -7.52 13.74 -5.34
CA ALA A 307 -7.61 15.18 -5.09
C ALA A 307 -6.82 15.61 -3.84
N LEU A 308 -6.95 14.88 -2.72
CA LEU A 308 -6.23 15.16 -1.49
C LEU A 308 -4.72 15.00 -1.67
N LEU A 309 -4.28 13.95 -2.37
CA LEU A 309 -2.86 13.74 -2.63
C LEU A 309 -2.28 14.82 -3.55
N TRP A 310 -3.01 15.22 -4.58
CA TRP A 310 -2.62 16.33 -5.46
C TRP A 310 -2.52 17.65 -4.68
N TRP A 311 -3.53 17.96 -3.86
CA TRP A 311 -3.53 19.15 -3.00
C TRP A 311 -2.37 19.15 -2.02
N TYR A 312 -2.14 18.03 -1.33
CA TYR A 312 -1.02 17.87 -0.41
C TYR A 312 0.33 18.03 -1.10
N SER A 313 0.49 17.48 -2.31
CA SER A 313 1.72 17.63 -3.10
C SER A 313 2.00 19.10 -3.45
N LYS A 314 0.95 19.84 -3.84
CA LYS A 314 1.04 21.28 -4.09
C LYS A 314 1.39 22.06 -2.82
N LEU A 315 0.81 21.70 -1.68
CA LEU A 315 1.13 22.29 -0.38
C LEU A 315 2.60 22.08 -0.02
N VAL A 316 3.10 20.85 -0.11
CA VAL A 316 4.50 20.50 0.15
C VAL A 316 5.45 21.29 -0.75
N TYR A 317 5.14 21.38 -2.06
CA TYR A 317 5.94 22.16 -3.00
C TYR A 317 6.02 23.63 -2.59
N ARG A 318 4.87 24.26 -2.29
CA ARG A 318 4.84 25.67 -1.86
C ARG A 318 5.61 25.91 -0.58
N THR A 319 5.51 25.02 0.41
CA THR A 319 6.26 25.14 1.67
C THR A 319 7.76 25.01 1.44
N LYS A 320 8.20 24.07 0.58
CA LYS A 320 9.63 23.92 0.26
C LYS A 320 10.20 25.16 -0.43
N VAL A 321 9.47 25.74 -1.37
CA VAL A 321 9.89 26.98 -2.05
C VAL A 321 9.99 28.14 -1.06
N ALA A 322 9.03 28.28 -0.13
CA ALA A 322 9.06 29.31 0.90
C ALA A 322 10.26 29.14 1.86
N LEU A 323 10.52 27.92 2.33
CA LEU A 323 11.68 27.65 3.19
C LEU A 323 13.01 27.94 2.50
N LEU A 324 13.13 27.62 1.21
CA LEU A 324 14.33 27.95 0.44
C LEU A 324 14.54 29.46 0.32
N ALA A 325 13.46 30.22 0.10
CA ALA A 325 13.52 31.68 0.06
C ALA A 325 13.91 32.28 1.42
N ASP A 326 13.39 31.73 2.53
CA ASP A 326 13.75 32.17 3.88
C ASP A 326 15.23 31.89 4.20
N VAL A 327 15.75 30.72 3.80
CA VAL A 327 17.17 30.38 3.95
C VAL A 327 18.06 31.29 3.10
N GLU A 328 17.67 31.57 1.85
CA GLU A 328 18.41 32.49 0.99
C GLU A 328 18.42 33.91 1.58
N ASN A 329 17.29 34.38 2.10
CA ASN A 329 17.19 35.68 2.76
C ASN A 329 18.06 35.73 4.03
N ALA A 330 18.01 34.69 4.88
CA ALA A 330 18.85 34.61 6.07
C ALA A 330 20.34 34.62 5.72
N TYR A 331 20.75 33.92 4.64
CA TYR A 331 22.13 33.91 4.18
C TYR A 331 22.58 35.30 3.68
N ARG A 332 21.73 36.01 2.92
CA ARG A 332 22.02 37.39 2.46
C ARG A 332 22.16 38.38 3.61
N VAL A 333 21.47 38.17 4.74
CA VAL A 333 21.60 39.01 5.94
C VAL A 333 22.92 38.74 6.68
N VAL A 334 23.40 37.49 6.69
CA VAL A 334 24.63 37.08 7.39
C VAL A 334 25.90 37.31 6.57
N SER A 335 25.83 37.20 5.24
CA SER A 335 26.91 37.52 4.31
C SER A 335 26.49 38.70 3.42
N PRO A 336 26.82 39.95 3.81
CA PRO A 336 26.54 41.12 2.96
C PRO A 336 27.27 40.99 1.61
N PRO A 337 26.79 41.67 0.54
CA PRO A 337 27.22 41.47 -0.85
C PRO A 337 28.71 41.74 -1.15
N ASN A 338 29.51 42.13 -0.16
CA ASN A 338 30.93 42.44 -0.30
C ASN A 338 31.86 41.54 0.54
N ASP A 339 31.38 40.38 1.02
CA ASP A 339 32.24 39.42 1.70
C ASP A 339 33.07 38.62 0.68
N LEU A 340 34.37 38.96 0.58
CA LEU A 340 35.39 38.31 -0.26
C LEU A 340 35.50 36.78 -0.07
N ARG A 341 34.87 36.21 0.96
CA ARG A 341 34.85 34.77 1.24
C ARG A 341 33.57 34.06 0.80
N SER A 342 32.61 34.77 0.20
CA SER A 342 31.38 34.19 -0.31
C SER A 342 31.64 33.30 -1.55
N PRO A 343 31.18 32.04 -1.58
CA PRO A 343 31.40 31.13 -2.70
C PRO A 343 30.54 31.44 -3.96
N LEU A 344 29.67 32.46 -3.93
CA LEU A 344 28.71 32.75 -5.01
C LEU A 344 28.74 34.17 -5.59
N GLY A 345 29.72 35.01 -5.25
CA GLY A 345 29.87 36.28 -5.95
C GLY A 345 30.84 37.25 -5.28
N SER A 346 31.97 37.49 -5.93
CA SER A 346 32.58 38.82 -5.92
C SER A 346 31.96 39.55 -7.09
N ASP A 347 31.13 40.57 -6.83
CA ASP A 347 30.85 41.53 -7.88
C ASP A 347 32.18 42.12 -8.33
N LYS A 348 32.37 42.26 -9.65
CA LYS A 348 33.57 42.88 -10.20
C LYS A 348 33.57 44.33 -9.72
N VAL A 349 34.54 44.66 -8.88
CA VAL A 349 34.87 46.05 -8.60
C VAL A 349 35.37 46.63 -9.92
N ASP A 350 34.56 47.46 -10.56
CA ASP A 350 35.01 48.28 -11.68
C ASP A 350 36.12 49.19 -11.13
N PHE A 351 37.36 48.92 -11.53
CA PHE A 351 38.46 49.84 -11.28
C PHE A 351 38.24 51.04 -12.21
N GLU A 352 38.02 52.22 -11.64
CA GLU A 352 38.12 53.47 -12.39
C GLU A 352 39.58 53.61 -12.86
N ASP A 353 39.80 53.51 -14.16
CA ASP A 353 41.08 53.80 -14.81
C ASP A 353 41.44 55.28 -14.56
N ASN A 354 42.53 55.51 -13.81
CA ASN A 354 43.16 56.82 -13.64
C ASN A 354 44.66 56.71 -13.87
#